data_AF-A0A3M4RXV2-F1
#
_entry.id   AF-A0A3M4RXV2-F1
#
_cell.length_a   1.000
_cell.length_b   1.000
_cell.length_c   1.000
_cell.angle_alpha   90.00
_cell.angle_beta   90.00
_cell.angle_gamma   90.00
#
_symmetry.space_group_name_H-M   'P 1'
#
loop_
_entity.id
_entity.type
_entity.pdbx_description
1 polymer ?
#
loop_
_entity_poly.entity_id
_entity_poly.type
_entity_poly.pdbx_seq_one_letter_code
_entity_poly.pdbx_strand_id
1 'polypeptide(L)'
;MNNVNEGLRIIADDRHALVINEMGMVNVETLVTGERPPSTMDFLCMASTLELIQSVLGKKGNPIPERLFDAQAAGADRGQTFHALRASGIAMRVLGDVGRRAALGAGRFGRGEVDYRPGFWLHPELILPLARWIASRQVPPRKTPLIAFLEKHLPSATTGKAAAPIPAQEVTEAFAGEVSAKEMEDLRIVDRMMITDGVSASERTEVLRARIDSMQGA
;
A
#
# COMPACT_ATOMS: atom_id res chain seq x y z
N MET A 1 17.30 -14.89 25.62
CA MET A 1 17.22 -13.61 24.89
C MET A 1 16.26 -13.85 23.76
N ASN A 2 15.06 -13.29 23.81
CA ASN A 2 14.15 -13.38 22.66
C ASN A 2 14.73 -12.49 21.57
N ASN A 3 14.89 -13.02 20.37
CA ASN A 3 15.28 -12.24 19.21
C ASN A 3 14.18 -11.17 19.02
N VAL A 4 14.55 -9.89 18.91
CA VAL A 4 13.57 -8.79 18.82
C VAL A 4 12.67 -8.97 17.60
N ASN A 5 13.16 -9.65 16.57
CA ASN A 5 12.42 -9.98 15.36
C ASN A 5 12.03 -11.47 15.27
N GLU A 6 11.99 -12.17 16.40
CA GLU A 6 11.49 -13.55 16.46
C GLU A 6 10.09 -13.65 15.83
N GLY A 7 9.86 -14.67 15.01
CA GLY A 7 8.61 -14.87 14.26
C GLY A 7 8.49 -14.02 12.98
N LEU A 8 9.43 -13.11 12.71
CA LEU A 8 9.41 -12.30 11.49
C LEU A 8 10.24 -12.94 10.37
N ARG A 9 9.68 -12.98 9.16
CA ARG A 9 10.42 -13.23 7.93
C ARG A 9 10.82 -11.89 7.33
N ILE A 10 12.13 -11.65 7.23
CA ILE A 10 12.70 -10.40 6.71
C ILE A 10 13.44 -10.72 5.41
N ILE A 11 13.06 -10.04 4.33
CA ILE A 11 13.73 -10.08 3.03
C ILE A 11 14.12 -8.64 2.74
N ALA A 12 15.41 -8.35 2.59
CA ALA A 12 15.90 -7.00 2.38
C ALA A 12 16.88 -6.93 1.20
N ASP A 13 16.88 -5.79 0.52
CA ASP A 13 17.95 -5.33 -0.37
C ASP A 13 18.58 -4.04 0.19
N ASP A 14 19.45 -3.38 -0.58
CA ASP A 14 20.12 -2.14 -0.14
C ASP A 14 19.16 -0.96 0.10
N ARG A 15 17.89 -1.06 -0.32
CA ARG A 15 16.91 0.04 -0.33
C ARG A 15 15.60 -0.29 0.38
N HIS A 16 15.17 -1.54 0.44
CA HIS A 16 13.85 -1.94 0.95
C HIS A 16 13.97 -3.14 1.89
N ALA A 17 13.07 -3.21 2.87
CA ALA A 17 12.89 -4.38 3.70
C ALA A 17 11.43 -4.84 3.64
N LEU A 18 11.19 -6.02 3.07
CA LEU A 18 9.92 -6.74 3.18
C LEU A 18 9.91 -7.53 4.48
N VAL A 19 9.09 -7.11 5.42
CA VAL A 19 8.94 -7.75 6.73
C VAL A 19 7.56 -8.36 6.84
N ILE A 20 7.51 -9.67 7.06
CA ILE A 20 6.29 -10.48 7.12
C ILE A 20 6.18 -11.12 8.51
N ASN A 21 5.04 -10.98 9.18
CA ASN A 21 4.81 -11.63 10.47
C ASN A 21 4.25 -13.05 10.31
N GLU A 22 4.07 -13.75 11.42
CA GLU A 22 3.55 -15.12 11.48
C GLU A 22 2.14 -15.27 10.89
N MET A 23 1.35 -14.19 10.87
CA MET A 23 0.01 -14.15 10.25
C MET A 23 0.07 -13.91 8.73
N GLY A 24 1.27 -13.79 8.15
CA GLY A 24 1.47 -13.46 6.74
C GLY A 24 1.22 -11.99 6.40
N MET A 25 1.03 -11.12 7.39
CA MET A 25 0.86 -9.68 7.16
C MET A 25 2.21 -9.00 6.96
N VAL A 26 2.21 -7.96 6.14
CA VAL A 26 3.42 -7.21 5.77
C VAL A 26 3.45 -5.86 6.48
N ASN A 27 4.57 -5.52 7.10
CA ASN A 27 4.77 -4.19 7.67
C ASN A 27 5.06 -3.19 6.55
N VAL A 28 4.15 -2.25 6.30
CA VAL A 28 4.31 -1.29 5.19
C VAL A 28 5.29 -0.18 5.52
N GLU A 29 5.55 0.08 6.80
CA GLU A 29 6.52 1.10 7.21
C GLU A 29 7.97 0.68 6.93
N THR A 30 8.23 -0.61 6.72
CA THR A 30 9.57 -1.12 6.34
C THR A 30 9.82 -1.05 4.83
N LEU A 31 8.76 -0.89 4.03
CA LEU A 31 8.82 -0.78 2.58
C LEU A 31 9.08 0.65 2.11
N VAL A 32 8.68 1.64 2.90
CA VAL A 32 8.80 3.04 2.54
C VAL A 32 10.04 3.64 3.18
N THR A 33 11.11 3.75 2.40
CA THR A 33 12.31 4.49 2.78
C THR A 33 12.31 5.84 2.07
N GLY A 34 12.11 6.95 2.78
CA GLY A 34 12.15 8.30 2.19
C GLY A 34 11.08 9.25 2.73
N GLU A 35 10.72 10.25 1.91
CA GLU A 35 9.67 11.24 2.21
C GLU A 35 8.41 10.58 2.77
N ARG A 36 7.78 11.28 3.73
CA ARG A 36 6.62 10.77 4.45
C ARG A 36 5.53 10.35 3.44
N PRO A 37 5.26 9.03 3.27
CA PRO A 37 4.27 8.60 2.31
C PRO A 37 2.90 9.14 2.71
N PRO A 38 1.97 9.26 1.75
CA PRO A 38 0.58 9.56 2.06
C PRO A 38 0.02 8.47 2.97
N SER A 39 -1.00 8.82 3.76
CA SER A 39 -1.44 7.96 4.86
C SER A 39 -1.91 6.62 4.33
N THR A 40 -1.46 5.52 4.93
CA THR A 40 -2.00 4.17 4.62
C THR A 40 -3.52 4.13 4.79
N MET A 41 -4.08 4.93 5.69
CA MET A 41 -5.53 5.05 5.83
C MET A 41 -6.20 5.74 4.64
N ASP A 42 -5.54 6.68 3.96
CA ASP A 42 -6.10 7.30 2.74
C ASP A 42 -6.27 6.23 1.65
N PHE A 43 -5.24 5.38 1.48
CA PHE A 43 -5.30 4.23 0.58
C PHE A 43 -6.44 3.27 0.97
N LEU A 44 -6.53 2.88 2.24
CA LEU A 44 -7.53 1.92 2.72
C LEU A 44 -8.98 2.40 2.59
N CYS A 45 -9.21 3.70 2.47
CA CYS A 45 -10.55 4.29 2.32
C CYS A 45 -10.95 4.58 0.86
N MET A 46 -10.10 4.28 -0.11
CA MET A 46 -10.43 4.40 -1.54
C MET A 46 -11.47 3.36 -1.97
N ALA A 47 -12.40 3.69 -2.86
CA ALA A 47 -13.41 2.74 -3.31
C ALA A 47 -12.79 1.51 -4.00
N SER A 48 -11.82 1.69 -4.90
CA SER A 48 -11.06 0.58 -5.51
C SER A 48 -10.36 -0.32 -4.48
N THR A 49 -9.82 0.26 -3.41
CA THR A 49 -9.16 -0.51 -2.34
C THR A 49 -10.19 -1.23 -1.47
N LEU A 50 -11.34 -0.61 -1.20
CA LEU A 50 -12.43 -1.25 -0.49
C LEU A 50 -13.01 -2.43 -1.28
N GLU A 51 -13.21 -2.30 -2.59
CA GLU A 51 -13.62 -3.43 -3.46
C GLU A 51 -12.63 -4.59 -3.39
N LEU A 52 -11.32 -4.28 -3.42
CA LEU A 52 -10.29 -5.29 -3.25
C LEU A 52 -10.36 -5.95 -1.87
N ILE A 53 -10.55 -5.18 -0.80
CA ILE A 53 -10.69 -5.70 0.56
C ILE A 53 -11.92 -6.61 0.67
N GLN A 54 -13.06 -6.20 0.10
CA GLN A 54 -14.27 -7.00 0.05
C GLN A 54 -14.03 -8.35 -0.66
N SER A 55 -13.30 -8.32 -1.78
CA SER A 55 -12.90 -9.54 -2.50
C SER A 55 -12.01 -10.45 -1.64
N VAL A 56 -11.01 -9.89 -0.94
CA VAL A 56 -10.14 -10.64 0.00
C VAL A 56 -10.97 -11.29 1.11
N LEU A 57 -11.91 -10.54 1.71
CA LEU A 57 -12.77 -11.04 2.78
C LEU A 57 -13.73 -12.12 2.28
N GLY A 58 -14.32 -11.93 1.10
CA GLY A 58 -15.18 -12.91 0.45
C GLY A 58 -14.45 -14.24 0.19
N LYS A 59 -13.21 -14.19 -0.33
CA LYS A 59 -12.37 -15.40 -0.51
C LYS A 59 -12.09 -16.15 0.81
N LYS A 60 -12.00 -15.42 1.93
CA LYS A 60 -11.76 -15.98 3.26
C LYS A 60 -13.04 -16.46 3.96
N GLY A 61 -14.22 -16.21 3.38
CA GLY A 61 -15.50 -16.50 4.03
C GLY A 61 -15.79 -15.59 5.22
N ASN A 62 -15.10 -14.45 5.34
CA ASN A 62 -15.31 -13.50 6.42
C ASN A 62 -16.51 -12.60 6.10
N PRO A 63 -17.34 -12.23 7.09
CA PRO A 63 -18.38 -11.24 6.89
C PRO A 63 -17.75 -9.91 6.48
N ILE A 64 -18.34 -9.28 5.46
CA ILE A 64 -17.90 -7.99 4.95
C ILE A 64 -18.61 -6.91 5.79
N PRO A 65 -17.88 -6.06 6.53
CA PRO A 65 -18.50 -4.96 7.27
C PRO A 65 -19.21 -4.00 6.31
N GLU A 66 -20.45 -3.60 6.63
CA GLU A 66 -21.28 -2.77 5.74
C GLU A 66 -20.61 -1.46 5.32
N ARG A 67 -19.81 -0.88 6.23
CA ARG A 67 -19.05 0.34 5.95
C ARG A 67 -18.07 0.22 4.80
N LEU A 68 -17.59 -1.00 4.50
CA LEU A 68 -16.65 -1.19 3.39
C LEU A 68 -17.33 -1.09 2.03
N PHE A 69 -18.66 -1.01 1.94
CA PHE A 69 -19.38 -0.81 0.68
C PHE A 69 -19.44 0.65 0.23
N ASP A 70 -19.08 1.61 1.09
CA ASP A 70 -19.16 3.04 0.79
C ASP A 70 -17.87 3.74 1.20
N ALA A 71 -17.11 4.22 0.21
CA ALA A 71 -15.86 4.94 0.42
C ALA A 71 -16.04 6.27 1.16
N GLN A 72 -17.17 6.96 0.95
CA GLN A 72 -17.45 8.21 1.67
C GLN A 72 -17.69 7.91 3.15
N ALA A 73 -18.49 6.90 3.47
CA ALA A 73 -18.70 6.46 4.85
C ALA A 73 -17.41 5.94 5.50
N ALA A 74 -16.59 5.21 4.74
CA ALA A 74 -15.30 4.70 5.21
C ALA A 74 -14.30 5.83 5.50
N GLY A 75 -14.27 6.85 4.66
CA GLY A 75 -13.42 8.04 4.80
C GLY A 75 -13.86 8.99 5.91
N ALA A 76 -15.17 9.12 6.15
CA ALA A 76 -15.75 10.01 7.16
C ALA A 76 -15.43 9.59 8.59
N ASP A 77 -15.36 8.28 8.88
CA ASP A 77 -14.97 7.75 10.19
C ASP A 77 -13.87 6.70 10.05
N ARG A 78 -12.65 7.22 9.85
CA ARG A 78 -11.43 6.41 9.68
C ARG A 78 -11.13 5.53 10.89
N GLY A 79 -11.55 5.95 12.09
CA GLY A 79 -11.36 5.18 13.32
C GLY A 79 -12.19 3.89 13.30
N GLN A 80 -13.49 4.01 13.03
CA GLN A 80 -14.37 2.85 12.90
C GLN A 80 -13.99 1.96 11.71
N THR A 81 -13.58 2.56 10.59
CA THR A 81 -13.05 1.81 9.44
C THR A 81 -11.83 0.99 9.83
N PHE A 82 -10.85 1.58 10.51
CA PHE A 82 -9.67 0.84 10.98
C PHE A 82 -10.05 -0.28 11.95
N HIS A 83 -10.98 -0.04 12.88
CA HIS A 83 -11.47 -1.09 13.79
C HIS A 83 -12.09 -2.26 13.04
N ALA A 84 -12.89 -2.00 12.00
CA ALA A 84 -13.48 -3.05 11.16
C ALA A 84 -12.39 -3.83 10.38
N LEU A 85 -11.44 -3.12 9.76
CA LEU A 85 -10.32 -3.75 9.04
C LEU A 85 -9.45 -4.60 9.97
N ARG A 86 -9.26 -4.16 11.21
CA ARG A 86 -8.54 -4.91 12.24
C ARG A 86 -9.29 -6.17 12.67
N ALA A 87 -10.58 -6.05 12.94
CA ALA A 87 -11.42 -7.19 13.30
C ALA A 87 -11.44 -8.27 12.20
N SER A 88 -11.39 -7.85 10.94
CA SER A 88 -11.36 -8.75 9.79
C SER A 88 -9.97 -9.25 9.37
N GLY A 89 -8.92 -8.91 10.14
CA GLY A 89 -7.54 -9.35 9.87
C GLY A 89 -6.91 -8.74 8.60
N ILE A 90 -7.38 -7.58 8.16
CA ILE A 90 -6.86 -6.86 6.99
C ILE A 90 -5.73 -5.91 7.36
N ALA A 91 -5.85 -5.25 8.51
CA ALA A 91 -4.89 -4.26 8.97
C ALA A 91 -4.62 -4.43 10.47
N MET A 92 -3.40 -4.15 10.91
CA MET A 92 -3.11 -4.00 12.33
C MET A 92 -2.06 -2.93 12.56
N ARG A 93 -2.05 -2.34 13.74
CA ARG A 93 -1.07 -1.35 14.16
C ARG A 93 -0.36 -1.85 15.41
N VAL A 94 0.97 -1.86 15.36
CA VAL A 94 1.83 -2.06 16.52
C VAL A 94 2.44 -0.71 16.87
N LEU A 95 2.34 -0.32 18.15
CA LEU A 95 2.84 0.98 18.60
C LEU A 95 4.38 1.00 18.62
N GLY A 96 4.94 2.19 18.37
CA GLY A 96 6.39 2.44 18.28
C GLY A 96 6.80 2.90 16.87
N ASP A 97 8.11 3.06 16.68
CA ASP A 97 8.69 3.52 15.42
C ASP A 97 9.57 2.43 14.81
N VAL A 98 9.31 2.08 13.55
CA VAL A 98 10.22 1.25 12.74
C VAL A 98 11.56 1.96 12.58
N GLY A 99 12.66 1.20 12.54
CA GLY A 99 13.99 1.74 12.26
C GLY A 99 14.75 2.17 13.52
N ARG A 100 14.10 2.20 14.69
CA ARG A 100 14.82 2.30 15.96
C ARG A 100 15.56 1.00 16.23
N ARG A 101 16.81 1.14 16.69
CA ARG A 101 17.62 0.00 17.13
C ARG A 101 17.18 -0.39 18.54
N ALA A 102 16.93 -1.67 18.75
CA ALA A 102 16.63 -2.23 20.05
C ALA A 102 17.79 -1.98 21.02
N ALA A 103 17.49 -1.58 22.25
CA ALA A 103 18.53 -1.41 23.25
C ALA A 103 19.25 -2.74 23.49
N LEU A 104 20.58 -2.72 23.48
CA LEU A 104 21.33 -3.88 23.94
C LEU A 104 21.15 -4.02 25.46
N GLY A 105 21.10 -5.26 25.95
CA GLY A 105 21.06 -5.52 27.40
C GLY A 105 22.23 -4.88 28.14
N ALA A 106 22.06 -4.63 29.45
CA ALA A 106 23.05 -3.96 30.29
C ALA A 106 24.44 -4.61 30.16
N GLY A 107 25.49 -3.78 29.99
CA GLY A 107 26.89 -4.21 29.87
C GLY A 107 27.33 -4.62 28.46
N ARG A 108 26.48 -4.50 27.43
CA ARG A 108 26.86 -4.78 26.04
C ARG A 108 27.20 -3.50 25.28
N PHE A 109 28.39 -3.47 24.69
CA PHE A 109 28.82 -2.40 23.78
C PHE A 109 28.53 -2.80 22.33
N GLY A 110 27.81 -1.96 21.59
CA GLY A 110 27.45 -2.21 20.19
C GLY A 110 26.21 -1.42 19.77
N ARG A 111 25.87 -1.46 18.48
CA ARG A 111 24.57 -0.96 17.99
C ARG A 111 23.58 -2.13 18.01
N GLY A 112 22.40 -1.94 18.60
CA GLY A 112 21.35 -2.96 18.57
C GLY A 112 20.83 -3.26 17.16
N GLU A 113 20.08 -4.35 17.05
CA GLU A 113 19.34 -4.74 15.84
C GLU A 113 18.16 -3.79 15.62
N VAL A 114 17.78 -3.56 14.35
CA VAL A 114 16.58 -2.77 14.03
C VAL A 114 15.35 -3.56 14.47
N ASP A 115 14.46 -2.93 15.24
CA ASP A 115 13.16 -3.51 15.57
C ASP A 115 12.18 -3.24 14.42
N TYR A 116 11.74 -4.31 13.75
CA TYR A 116 10.78 -4.23 12.65
C TYR A 116 9.34 -4.52 13.09
N ARG A 117 9.09 -4.72 14.40
CA ARG A 117 7.75 -5.01 14.93
C ARG A 117 6.80 -3.82 14.93
N PRO A 118 7.22 -2.62 15.35
CA PRO A 118 6.35 -1.45 15.34
C PRO A 118 5.85 -1.12 13.94
N GLY A 119 4.75 -0.40 13.82
CA GLY A 119 4.27 0.12 12.55
C GLY A 119 2.94 -0.46 12.08
N PHE A 120 2.63 -0.18 10.81
CA PHE A 120 1.36 -0.55 10.19
C PHE A 120 1.53 -1.82 9.38
N TRP A 121 0.72 -2.82 9.67
CA TRP A 121 0.76 -4.11 9.00
C TRP A 121 -0.49 -4.29 8.15
N LEU A 122 -0.32 -4.78 6.92
CA LEU A 122 -1.39 -5.01 5.96
C LEU A 122 -1.42 -6.44 5.45
N HIS A 123 -2.60 -6.85 5.01
CA HIS A 123 -2.79 -8.06 4.22
C HIS A 123 -1.91 -8.02 2.95
N PRO A 124 -1.25 -9.14 2.57
CA PRO A 124 -0.29 -9.16 1.47
C PRO A 124 -0.90 -8.78 0.11
N GLU A 125 -2.18 -9.11 -0.15
CA GLU A 125 -2.87 -8.72 -1.40
C GLU A 125 -2.99 -7.19 -1.59
N LEU A 126 -2.79 -6.40 -0.53
CA LEU A 126 -2.87 -4.93 -0.60
C LEU A 126 -1.51 -4.25 -0.89
N ILE A 127 -0.41 -5.00 -0.85
CA ILE A 127 0.94 -4.41 -0.84
C ILE A 127 1.37 -3.89 -2.21
N LEU A 128 1.09 -4.64 -3.28
CA LEU A 128 1.35 -4.17 -4.64
C LEU A 128 0.47 -2.97 -5.04
N PRO A 129 -0.86 -2.98 -4.81
CA PRO A 129 -1.71 -1.80 -5.02
C PRO A 129 -1.24 -0.58 -4.22
N LEU A 130 -0.87 -0.75 -2.94
CA LEU A 130 -0.32 0.35 -2.14
C LEU A 130 0.97 0.92 -2.76
N ALA A 131 1.90 0.07 -3.21
CA ALA A 131 3.15 0.53 -3.82
C ALA A 131 2.92 1.33 -5.11
N ARG A 132 1.94 0.92 -5.93
CA ARG A 132 1.53 1.64 -7.15
C ARG A 132 0.91 2.99 -6.81
N TRP A 133 0.05 3.01 -5.79
CA TRP A 133 -0.59 4.22 -5.27
C TRP A 133 0.40 5.23 -4.67
N ILE A 134 1.49 4.75 -4.05
CA ILE A 134 2.59 5.61 -3.59
C ILE A 134 3.36 6.16 -4.80
N ALA A 135 3.69 5.31 -5.77
CA ALA A 135 4.46 5.70 -6.96
C ALA A 135 3.77 6.79 -7.78
N SER A 136 2.45 6.70 -7.97
CA SER A 136 1.66 7.68 -8.73
C SER A 136 1.64 9.08 -8.12
N ARG A 137 1.97 9.21 -6.82
CA ARG A 137 2.04 10.50 -6.13
C ARG A 137 3.42 11.15 -6.15
N GLN A 138 4.45 10.49 -6.66
CA GLN A 138 5.77 11.12 -6.79
C GLN A 138 5.76 12.21 -7.86
N VAL A 139 6.42 13.34 -7.58
CA VAL A 139 6.58 14.46 -8.51
C VAL A 139 8.08 14.68 -8.76
N PRO A 140 8.59 14.50 -9.99
CA PRO A 140 7.90 13.99 -11.18
C PRO A 140 7.59 12.48 -11.08
N PRO A 141 6.68 11.95 -11.91
CA PRO A 141 6.40 10.51 -11.97
C PRO A 141 7.68 9.71 -12.26
N ARG A 142 7.94 8.66 -11.47
CA ARG A 142 9.11 7.78 -11.63
C ARG A 142 8.72 6.32 -11.38
N LYS A 143 9.28 5.40 -12.17
CA LYS A 143 9.23 3.98 -11.84
C LYS A 143 9.94 3.76 -10.51
N THR A 144 9.25 3.15 -9.55
CA THR A 144 9.83 2.87 -8.25
C THR A 144 10.49 1.49 -8.27
N PRO A 145 11.70 1.33 -7.71
CA PRO A 145 12.31 0.01 -7.56
C PRO A 145 11.51 -0.89 -6.60
N LEU A 146 10.64 -0.30 -5.77
CA LEU A 146 9.78 -1.00 -4.83
C LEU A 146 8.81 -1.97 -5.52
N ILE A 147 8.19 -1.60 -6.64
CA ILE A 147 7.24 -2.49 -7.33
C ILE A 147 7.96 -3.76 -7.81
N ALA A 148 9.09 -3.62 -8.49
CA ALA A 148 9.89 -4.76 -8.97
C ALA A 148 10.41 -5.64 -7.81
N PHE A 149 10.82 -5.01 -6.70
CA PHE A 149 11.21 -5.73 -5.48
C PHE A 149 10.04 -6.55 -4.92
N LEU A 150 8.84 -5.96 -4.83
CA LEU A 150 7.65 -6.64 -4.34
C LEU A 150 7.18 -7.77 -5.26
N GLU A 151 7.18 -7.58 -6.57
CA GLU A 151 6.82 -8.64 -7.53
C GLU A 151 7.74 -9.86 -7.42
N LYS A 152 9.02 -9.64 -7.08
CA LYS A 152 10.00 -10.70 -6.90
C LYS A 152 9.88 -11.42 -5.55
N HIS A 153 9.54 -10.70 -4.49
CA HIS A 153 9.71 -11.18 -3.11
C HIS A 153 8.41 -11.37 -2.33
N LEU A 154 7.32 -10.71 -2.74
CA LEU A 154 6.01 -10.92 -2.13
C LEU A 154 5.54 -12.32 -2.51
N PRO A 155 5.29 -13.22 -1.53
CA PRO A 155 4.70 -14.52 -1.83
C PRO A 155 3.40 -14.27 -2.58
N SER A 156 3.20 -14.90 -3.74
CA SER A 156 1.95 -14.84 -4.48
C SER A 156 0.83 -15.40 -3.61
N ALA A 157 0.26 -14.58 -2.73
CA ALA A 157 -0.87 -14.94 -1.89
C ALA A 157 -2.08 -14.98 -2.81
N THR A 158 -2.42 -16.19 -3.22
CA THR A 158 -3.55 -16.61 -4.06
C THR A 158 -3.43 -16.43 -5.58
N THR A 159 -3.19 -17.58 -6.22
CA THR A 159 -3.53 -17.97 -7.59
C THR A 159 -2.77 -17.29 -8.73
N GLY A 160 -2.17 -18.12 -9.59
CA GLY A 160 -1.82 -17.78 -10.97
C GLY A 160 -3.05 -17.47 -11.82
N LYS A 161 -3.81 -16.45 -11.42
CA LYS A 161 -4.61 -15.67 -12.36
C LYS A 161 -3.63 -14.74 -13.04
N ALA A 162 -3.43 -14.96 -14.33
CA ALA A 162 -2.91 -13.91 -15.19
C ALA A 162 -3.65 -12.61 -14.85
N ALA A 163 -2.91 -11.50 -14.75
CA ALA A 163 -3.49 -10.18 -14.62
C ALA A 163 -4.69 -10.08 -15.58
N ALA A 164 -5.83 -9.58 -15.09
CA ALA A 164 -6.99 -9.35 -15.95
C ALA A 164 -6.52 -8.60 -17.21
N PRO A 165 -7.07 -8.91 -18.40
CA PRO A 165 -6.60 -8.33 -19.65
C PRO A 165 -6.52 -6.82 -19.50
N ILE A 166 -5.31 -6.30 -19.74
CA ILE A 166 -4.96 -4.89 -19.62
C ILE A 166 -5.95 -4.11 -20.46
N PRO A 167 -6.84 -3.28 -19.87
CA PRO A 167 -7.66 -2.39 -20.66
C PRO A 167 -6.71 -1.38 -21.31
N ALA A 168 -6.51 -1.50 -22.62
CA ALA A 168 -5.52 -0.73 -23.38
C ALA A 168 -5.85 0.77 -23.49
N GLN A 169 -7.03 1.18 -23.03
CA GLN A 169 -7.48 2.56 -23.15
C GLN A 169 -7.01 3.39 -21.96
N GLU A 170 -6.40 4.53 -22.26
CA GLU A 170 -6.11 5.58 -21.28
C GLU A 170 -7.42 6.12 -20.71
N VAL A 171 -7.50 6.30 -19.40
CA VAL A 171 -8.65 6.91 -18.72
C VAL A 171 -8.45 8.43 -18.51
N THR A 172 -7.28 8.94 -18.88
CA THR A 172 -6.89 10.34 -18.67
C THR A 172 -7.80 11.35 -19.35
N GLU A 173 -8.41 10.99 -20.48
CA GLU A 173 -9.32 11.87 -21.24
C GLU A 173 -10.48 12.41 -20.40
N ALA A 174 -10.92 11.65 -19.40
CA ALA A 174 -11.97 12.07 -18.47
C ALA A 174 -11.61 13.32 -17.65
N PHE A 175 -10.32 13.66 -17.53
CA PHE A 175 -9.81 14.78 -16.73
C PHE A 175 -9.35 15.98 -17.55
N ALA A 176 -9.49 15.95 -18.87
CA ALA A 176 -8.95 17.00 -19.75
C ALA A 176 -9.50 18.42 -19.47
N GLY A 177 -10.67 18.52 -18.84
CA GLY A 177 -11.27 19.80 -18.43
C GLY A 177 -10.86 20.31 -17.05
N GLU A 178 -10.08 19.54 -16.28
CA GLU A 178 -9.77 19.82 -14.88
C GLU A 178 -8.32 20.24 -14.63
N VAL A 179 -7.45 20.07 -15.62
CA VAL A 179 -6.00 20.29 -15.49
C VAL A 179 -5.43 21.02 -16.71
N SER A 180 -4.28 21.66 -16.53
CA SER A 180 -3.52 22.27 -17.63
C SER A 180 -2.95 21.22 -18.59
N ALA A 181 -2.56 21.63 -19.79
CA ALA A 181 -1.96 20.74 -20.79
C ALA A 181 -0.69 20.02 -20.28
N LYS A 182 0.09 20.67 -19.39
CA LYS A 182 1.29 20.08 -18.79
C LYS A 182 0.93 19.00 -17.77
N GLU A 183 -0.03 19.30 -16.88
CA GLU A 183 -0.53 18.34 -15.90
C GLU A 183 -1.23 17.15 -16.57
N MET A 184 -1.92 17.38 -17.68
CA MET A 184 -2.52 16.31 -18.48
C MET A 184 -1.48 15.32 -19.02
N GLU A 185 -0.33 15.81 -19.46
CA GLU A 185 0.76 14.93 -19.90
C GLU A 185 1.36 14.14 -18.73
N ASP A 186 1.47 14.75 -17.54
CA ASP A 186 1.89 14.04 -16.33
C ASP A 186 0.88 12.93 -15.96
N LEU A 187 -0.43 13.19 -16.06
CA LEU A 187 -1.46 12.18 -15.84
C LEU A 187 -1.35 11.03 -16.86
N ARG A 188 -1.09 11.31 -18.14
CA ARG A 188 -0.88 10.30 -19.17
C ARG A 188 0.32 9.40 -18.90
N ILE A 189 1.43 9.98 -18.42
CA ILE A 189 2.61 9.19 -18.02
C ILE A 189 2.24 8.22 -16.91
N VAL A 190 1.55 8.70 -15.87
CA VAL A 190 1.10 7.86 -14.74
C VAL A 190 0.12 6.78 -15.21
N ASP A 191 -0.83 7.12 -16.06
CA ASP A 191 -1.82 6.19 -16.60
C ASP A 191 -1.18 5.07 -17.42
N ARG A 192 -0.24 5.40 -18.32
CA ARG A 192 0.53 4.41 -19.10
C ARG A 192 1.41 3.51 -18.24
N MET A 193 1.99 4.05 -17.19
CA MET A 193 2.74 3.23 -16.21
C MET A 193 1.80 2.22 -15.55
N MET A 194 0.63 2.65 -15.09
CA MET A 194 -0.35 1.77 -14.46
C MET A 194 -0.96 0.74 -15.43
N ILE A 195 -1.17 1.10 -16.70
CA ILE A 195 -1.53 0.15 -17.76
C ILE A 195 -0.48 -0.95 -17.87
N THR A 196 0.80 -0.57 -17.90
CA THR A 196 1.93 -1.52 -17.99
C THR A 196 1.96 -2.46 -16.78
N ASP A 197 1.60 -1.95 -15.61
CA ASP A 197 1.55 -2.70 -14.37
C ASP A 197 0.25 -3.54 -14.22
N GLY A 198 -0.65 -3.52 -15.22
CA GLY A 198 -1.88 -4.31 -15.24
C GLY A 198 -2.97 -3.79 -14.28
N VAL A 199 -2.96 -2.49 -13.99
CA VAL A 199 -3.94 -1.84 -13.10
C VAL A 199 -5.29 -1.67 -13.80
N SER A 200 -6.39 -1.89 -13.07
CA SER A 200 -7.75 -1.77 -13.60
C SER A 200 -8.11 -0.31 -13.93
N ALA A 201 -9.05 -0.09 -14.84
CA ALA A 201 -9.48 1.26 -15.19
C ALA A 201 -10.07 2.05 -13.99
N SER A 202 -10.77 1.37 -13.08
CA SER A 202 -11.32 1.99 -11.86
C SER A 202 -10.23 2.45 -10.91
N GLU A 203 -9.24 1.59 -10.64
CA GLU A 203 -8.07 1.93 -9.82
C GLU A 203 -7.25 3.07 -10.45
N ARG A 204 -7.04 3.03 -11.78
CA ARG A 204 -6.38 4.13 -12.51
C ARG A 204 -7.14 5.45 -12.36
N THR A 205 -8.46 5.44 -12.49
CA THR A 205 -9.30 6.65 -12.37
C THR A 205 -9.17 7.28 -10.99
N GLU A 206 -9.24 6.48 -9.92
CA GLU A 206 -9.10 6.99 -8.55
C GLU A 206 -7.68 7.47 -8.24
N VAL A 207 -6.67 6.75 -8.73
CA VAL A 207 -5.27 7.17 -8.58
C VAL A 207 -5.02 8.51 -9.27
N LEU A 208 -5.54 8.70 -10.49
CA LEU A 208 -5.41 9.95 -11.23
C LEU A 208 -6.21 11.09 -10.58
N ARG A 209 -7.42 10.82 -10.07
CA ARG A 209 -8.19 11.81 -9.29
C ARG A 209 -7.40 12.27 -8.07
N ALA A 210 -6.86 11.33 -7.30
CA ALA A 210 -6.08 11.68 -6.12
C ALA A 210 -4.76 12.41 -6.45
N ARG A 211 -4.22 12.20 -7.66
CA ARG A 211 -3.10 12.99 -8.17
C ARG A 211 -3.52 14.42 -8.50
N ILE A 212 -4.69 14.62 -9.10
CA ILE A 212 -5.26 15.96 -9.35
C ILE A 212 -5.43 16.71 -8.03
N ASP A 213 -6.03 16.07 -7.02
CA ASP A 213 -6.20 16.66 -5.68
C ASP A 213 -4.84 17.09 -5.08
N SER A 214 -3.80 16.27 -5.27
CA SER A 214 -2.45 16.59 -4.82
C SER A 214 -1.78 17.72 -5.62
N MET A 215 -2.11 17.89 -6.90
CA MET A 215 -1.56 18.98 -7.74
C MET A 215 -2.25 20.32 -7.43
N GLN A 216 -3.55 20.28 -7.14
CA GLN A 216 -4.37 21.46 -6.86
C GLN A 216 -4.22 21.98 -5.43
N GLY A 217 -3.56 21.22 -4.55
CA GLY A 217 -3.32 21.59 -3.16
C GLY A 217 -4.60 21.45 -2.33
N ALA A 218 -4.81 20.26 -1.78
CA ALA A 218 -5.74 20.06 -0.66
C ALA A 218 -5.28 20.83 0.59
#